data_AF-X6M8X6-F1
#
_entry.id   AF-X6M8X6-F1
#
_cell.length_a   1.000
_cell.length_b   1.000
_cell.length_c   1.000
_cell.angle_alpha   90.00
_cell.angle_beta   90.00
_cell.angle_gamma   90.00
#
_symmetry.space_group_name_H-M   'P 1'
#
loop_
_entity.id
_entity.type
_entity.pdbx_description
1 polymer ?
#
loop_
_entity_poly.entity_id
_entity_poly.type
_entity_poly.pdbx_seq_one_letter_code
_entity_poly.pdbx_strand_id
1 'polypeptide(L)'
;DRRTVVCKEACKQLSAIIKYRQKDFYPFVGYFIERCLEIIRSNIQVMSQSGDECVTTIVTSIPESADTYLILRSLVSAAKDSNSKYTKSKEHIMKYVRHLMLQSHNATLLKDNTYTDELCAIIAIGCEDADATVRSRSFEALKTLQLNVDATKAQTIVDHLSPGALRKYQQLMNDEEASKEENSKATKAKPAAKTPVPSKGKVRTSVREMREQMQKKKQQSNQNSANGNGDAKSTDQKKN
;
A
#
# COMPACT_ATOMS: atom_id res chain seq x y z
N ASP A 1 -12.78 -13.90 -7.93
CA ASP A 1 -12.21 -15.20 -8.35
C ASP A 1 -11.33 -15.75 -7.22
N ARG A 2 -11.41 -17.04 -6.90
CA ARG A 2 -10.61 -17.66 -5.81
C ARG A 2 -9.17 -17.97 -6.22
N ARG A 3 -8.86 -17.93 -7.53
CA ARG A 3 -7.53 -18.19 -8.06
C ARG A 3 -6.69 -16.94 -7.94
N THR A 4 -5.65 -17.02 -7.11
CA THR A 4 -4.71 -15.93 -6.82
C THR A 4 -4.14 -15.27 -8.08
N VAL A 5 -3.76 -16.07 -9.09
CA VAL A 5 -3.20 -15.57 -10.35
C VAL A 5 -4.19 -14.69 -11.11
N VAL A 6 -5.46 -15.10 -11.17
CA VAL A 6 -6.52 -14.34 -11.84
C VAL A 6 -6.81 -13.05 -11.08
N CYS A 7 -6.90 -13.11 -9.75
CA CYS A 7 -7.11 -11.92 -8.91
C CYS A 7 -5.98 -10.89 -9.07
N LYS A 8 -4.72 -11.36 -9.07
CA LYS A 8 -3.55 -10.51 -9.24
C LYS A 8 -3.56 -9.82 -10.61
N GLU A 9 -3.77 -10.58 -11.68
CA GLU A 9 -3.79 -9.99 -13.03
C GLU A 9 -4.97 -9.03 -13.20
N ALA A 10 -6.15 -9.34 -12.65
CA ALA A 10 -7.30 -8.44 -12.66
C ALA A 10 -7.01 -7.11 -11.94
N CYS A 11 -6.41 -7.14 -10.74
CA CYS A 11 -6.04 -5.92 -10.01
C CYS A 11 -4.99 -5.09 -10.76
N LYS A 12 -4.05 -5.76 -11.43
CA LYS A 12 -3.03 -5.11 -12.27
C LYS A 12 -3.65 -4.41 -13.48
N GLN A 13 -4.55 -5.09 -14.20
CA GLN A 13 -5.27 -4.50 -15.35
C GLN A 13 -6.18 -3.35 -14.90
N LEU A 14 -6.89 -3.52 -13.79
CA LEU A 14 -7.71 -2.47 -13.20
C LEU A 14 -6.86 -1.23 -12.83
N SER A 15 -5.69 -1.43 -12.23
CA SER A 15 -4.75 -0.35 -11.92
C SER A 15 -4.29 0.39 -13.18
N ALA A 16 -4.06 -0.32 -14.28
CA ALA A 16 -3.72 0.31 -15.57
C ALA A 16 -4.88 1.15 -16.13
N ILE A 17 -6.11 0.63 -16.04
CA ILE A 17 -7.34 1.36 -16.44
C ILE A 17 -7.52 2.61 -15.60
N ILE A 18 -7.36 2.52 -14.27
CA ILE A 18 -7.46 3.66 -13.35
C ILE A 18 -6.47 4.76 -13.72
N LYS A 19 -5.19 4.41 -13.94
CA LYS A 19 -4.15 5.38 -14.33
C LYS A 19 -4.45 6.07 -15.66
N TYR A 20 -5.05 5.34 -16.60
CA TYR A 20 -5.42 5.87 -17.91
C TYR A 20 -6.67 6.75 -17.88
N ARG A 21 -7.72 6.34 -17.14
CA ARG A 21 -9.03 7.01 -17.12
C ARG A 21 -9.13 8.16 -16.13
N GLN A 22 -8.42 8.10 -15.00
CA GLN A 22 -8.38 9.14 -13.96
C GLN A 22 -9.79 9.63 -13.56
N LYS A 23 -10.16 10.86 -13.93
CA LYS A 23 -11.46 11.48 -13.60
C LYS A 23 -12.64 10.72 -14.20
N ASP A 24 -12.48 10.11 -15.38
CA ASP A 24 -13.52 9.28 -16.00
C ASP A 24 -13.83 8.02 -15.16
N PHE A 25 -12.97 7.69 -14.20
CA PHE A 25 -13.17 6.57 -13.28
C PHE A 25 -13.97 6.95 -12.02
N TYR A 26 -14.25 8.23 -11.78
CA TYR A 26 -14.98 8.70 -10.58
C TYR A 26 -16.25 7.90 -10.25
N PRO A 27 -17.16 7.60 -11.20
CA PRO A 27 -18.39 6.87 -10.88
C PRO A 27 -18.17 5.50 -10.24
N PHE A 28 -16.97 4.93 -10.37
CA PHE A 28 -16.63 3.59 -9.90
C PHE A 28 -15.74 3.58 -8.65
N VAL A 29 -15.23 4.73 -8.21
CA VAL A 29 -14.23 4.84 -7.11
C VAL A 29 -14.74 4.18 -5.82
N GLY A 30 -15.93 4.56 -5.35
CA GLY A 30 -16.47 4.03 -4.10
C GLY A 30 -16.65 2.50 -4.13
N TYR A 31 -17.23 1.99 -5.22
CA TYR A 31 -17.40 0.55 -5.43
C TYR A 31 -16.05 -0.20 -5.40
N PHE A 32 -15.05 0.28 -6.15
CA PHE A 32 -13.76 -0.43 -6.22
C PHE A 32 -12.93 -0.31 -4.94
N ILE A 33 -13.00 0.81 -4.21
CA ILE A 33 -12.35 0.92 -2.89
C ILE A 33 -12.92 -0.14 -1.95
N GLU A 34 -14.25 -0.27 -1.87
CA GLU A 34 -14.90 -1.25 -1.00
C GLU A 34 -14.52 -2.70 -1.38
N ARG A 35 -14.61 -3.04 -2.67
CA ARG A 35 -14.26 -4.38 -3.18
C ARG A 35 -12.77 -4.70 -3.00
N CYS A 36 -11.88 -3.73 -3.20
CA CYS A 36 -10.46 -3.95 -2.95
C CYS A 36 -10.16 -4.10 -1.45
N LEU A 37 -10.87 -3.38 -0.57
CA LEU A 37 -10.78 -3.58 0.88
C LEU A 37 -11.28 -4.96 1.32
N GLU A 38 -12.25 -5.56 0.63
CA GLU A 38 -12.61 -6.99 0.80
C GLU A 38 -11.43 -7.91 0.43
N ILE A 39 -10.76 -7.64 -0.69
CA ILE A 39 -9.61 -8.44 -1.14
C ILE A 39 -8.44 -8.33 -0.15
N ILE A 40 -8.17 -7.13 0.38
CA ILE A 40 -7.10 -6.87 1.37
C ILE A 40 -7.28 -7.70 2.64
N ARG A 41 -8.53 -7.99 3.03
CA ARG A 41 -8.86 -8.85 4.18
C ARG A 41 -8.52 -10.31 3.97
N SER A 42 -8.24 -10.73 2.74
CA SER A 42 -7.81 -12.11 2.47
C SER A 42 -6.51 -12.43 3.21
N ASN A 43 -6.47 -13.64 3.78
CA ASN A 43 -5.26 -14.23 4.35
C ASN A 43 -4.24 -14.65 3.27
N ILE A 44 -4.67 -14.71 1.99
CA ILE A 44 -3.77 -14.98 0.87
C ILE A 44 -2.98 -13.70 0.57
N GLN A 45 -1.72 -13.68 1.02
CA GLN A 45 -0.84 -12.51 0.92
C GLN A 45 -0.82 -11.88 -0.47
N VAL A 46 -0.67 -12.68 -1.53
CA VAL A 46 -0.62 -12.17 -2.91
C VAL A 46 -1.92 -11.47 -3.32
N MET A 47 -3.08 -12.00 -2.93
CA MET A 47 -4.37 -11.33 -3.20
C MET A 47 -4.46 -10.01 -2.41
N SER A 48 -4.13 -10.06 -1.13
CA SER A 48 -4.17 -8.88 -0.27
C SER A 48 -3.26 -7.75 -0.77
N GLN A 49 -2.03 -8.08 -1.18
CA GLN A 49 -1.10 -7.12 -1.78
C GLN A 49 -1.65 -6.56 -3.10
N SER A 50 -2.25 -7.41 -3.94
CA SER A 50 -2.85 -6.96 -5.20
C SER A 50 -4.01 -5.98 -4.98
N GLY A 51 -4.84 -6.22 -3.95
CA GLY A 51 -5.87 -5.29 -3.53
C GLY A 51 -5.30 -3.97 -3.02
N ASP A 52 -4.25 -4.03 -2.19
CA ASP A 52 -3.57 -2.84 -1.65
C ASP A 52 -2.95 -1.96 -2.74
N GLU A 53 -2.26 -2.56 -3.71
CA GLU A 53 -1.70 -1.87 -4.87
C GLU A 53 -2.79 -1.17 -5.70
N CYS A 54 -3.96 -1.80 -5.83
CA CYS A 54 -5.07 -1.26 -6.57
C CYS A 54 -5.68 -0.03 -5.87
N VAL A 55 -5.94 -0.09 -4.56
CA VAL A 55 -6.45 1.08 -3.81
C VAL A 55 -5.40 2.18 -3.76
N THR A 56 -4.13 1.84 -3.58
CA THR A 56 -3.03 2.82 -3.65
C THR A 56 -3.03 3.51 -5.01
N THR A 57 -3.27 2.78 -6.09
CA THR A 57 -3.37 3.37 -7.44
C THR A 57 -4.56 4.31 -7.57
N ILE A 58 -5.73 3.96 -7.02
CA ILE A 58 -6.90 4.87 -6.95
C ILE A 58 -6.50 6.17 -6.24
N VAL A 59 -5.99 6.06 -5.01
CA VAL A 59 -5.65 7.21 -4.15
C VAL A 59 -4.57 8.11 -4.73
N THR A 60 -3.64 7.56 -5.52
CA THR A 60 -2.50 8.32 -6.07
C THR A 60 -2.71 8.82 -7.49
N SER A 61 -3.57 8.16 -8.28
CA SER A 61 -3.75 8.49 -9.70
C SER A 61 -5.00 9.31 -9.99
N ILE A 62 -6.00 9.24 -9.10
CA ILE A 62 -7.27 9.93 -9.26
C ILE A 62 -7.24 11.18 -8.37
N PRO A 63 -7.26 12.40 -8.94
CA PRO A 63 -7.31 13.61 -8.12
C PRO A 63 -8.64 13.67 -7.39
N GLU A 64 -8.62 14.09 -6.13
CA GLU A 64 -9.84 14.23 -5.34
C GLU A 64 -10.70 15.40 -5.85
N SER A 65 -12.02 15.23 -5.84
CA SER A 65 -12.97 16.27 -6.23
C SER A 65 -13.32 17.16 -5.05
N ALA A 66 -13.26 18.48 -5.23
CA ALA A 66 -13.53 19.47 -4.19
C ALA A 66 -14.98 19.47 -3.69
N ASP A 67 -15.93 19.04 -4.52
CA ASP A 67 -17.36 19.10 -4.17
C ASP A 67 -17.82 17.85 -3.43
N THR A 68 -17.17 16.71 -3.72
CA THR A 68 -17.66 15.39 -3.29
C THR A 68 -16.73 14.68 -2.33
N TYR A 69 -15.43 15.00 -2.32
CA TYR A 69 -14.38 14.30 -1.56
C TYR A 69 -14.53 12.78 -1.67
N LEU A 70 -14.67 12.29 -2.90
CA LEU A 70 -15.21 10.96 -3.17
C LEU A 70 -14.32 9.84 -2.58
N ILE A 71 -13.01 9.97 -2.69
CA ILE A 71 -12.06 8.99 -2.15
C ILE A 71 -12.09 9.04 -0.62
N LEU A 72 -11.95 10.23 -0.03
CA LEU A 72 -12.00 10.42 1.43
C LEU A 72 -13.31 9.90 2.01
N ARG A 73 -14.47 10.28 1.47
CA ARG A 73 -15.78 9.80 1.93
C ARG A 73 -15.94 8.30 1.79
N SER A 74 -15.39 7.70 0.73
CA SER A 74 -15.38 6.24 0.58
C SER A 74 -14.55 5.58 1.68
N LEU A 75 -13.40 6.14 2.04
CA LEU A 75 -12.56 5.66 3.14
C LEU A 75 -13.22 5.87 4.51
N VAL A 76 -13.84 7.03 4.74
CA VAL A 76 -14.60 7.34 5.97
C VAL A 76 -15.78 6.39 6.12
N SER A 77 -16.54 6.15 5.06
CA SER A 77 -17.63 5.18 5.05
C SER A 77 -17.11 3.78 5.37
N ALA A 78 -16.01 3.34 4.76
CA ALA A 78 -15.41 2.04 5.01
C ALA A 78 -14.85 1.89 6.43
N ALA A 79 -14.35 2.98 7.03
CA ALA A 79 -13.87 2.99 8.42
C ALA A 79 -15.01 2.94 9.44
N LYS A 80 -16.14 3.59 9.13
CA LYS A 80 -17.33 3.67 10.00
C LYS A 80 -18.23 2.46 9.89
N ASP A 81 -18.24 1.76 8.76
CA ASP A 81 -19.08 0.59 8.56
C ASP A 81 -18.82 -0.46 9.66
N SER A 82 -19.87 -1.14 10.11
CA SER A 82 -19.89 -2.23 11.08
C SER A 82 -18.97 -3.42 10.70
N ASN A 83 -18.53 -3.47 9.44
CA ASN A 83 -17.44 -4.31 8.95
C ASN A 83 -16.03 -3.86 9.40
N SER A 84 -15.91 -2.76 10.17
CA SER A 84 -14.68 -2.31 10.83
C SER A 84 -14.09 -3.31 11.83
N LYS A 85 -14.73 -4.47 12.04
CA LYS A 85 -14.16 -5.63 12.74
C LYS A 85 -12.82 -6.09 12.14
N TYR A 86 -12.57 -5.83 10.86
CA TYR A 86 -11.34 -6.28 10.21
C TYR A 86 -10.19 -5.29 10.42
N THR A 87 -9.35 -5.57 11.42
CA THR A 87 -8.11 -4.83 11.73
C THR A 87 -7.30 -4.47 10.48
N LYS A 88 -7.08 -5.43 9.58
CA LYS A 88 -6.26 -5.24 8.39
C LYS A 88 -6.82 -4.18 7.44
N SER A 89 -8.14 -4.08 7.29
CA SER A 89 -8.76 -3.01 6.50
C SER A 89 -8.56 -1.65 7.15
N LYS A 90 -8.78 -1.55 8.47
CA LYS A 90 -8.58 -0.30 9.23
C LYS A 90 -7.14 0.21 9.12
N GLU A 91 -6.17 -0.71 9.24
CA GLU A 91 -4.75 -0.39 9.05
C GLU A 91 -4.49 0.23 7.68
N HIS A 92 -5.01 -0.39 6.61
CA HIS A 92 -4.83 0.09 5.24
C HIS A 92 -5.57 1.40 4.97
N ILE A 93 -6.74 1.60 5.56
CA ILE A 93 -7.47 2.87 5.47
C ILE A 93 -6.60 4.02 6.02
N MET A 94 -5.98 3.85 7.19
CA MET A 94 -5.10 4.87 7.77
C MET A 94 -3.87 5.14 6.89
N LYS A 95 -3.30 4.10 6.27
CA LYS A 95 -2.25 4.25 5.25
C LYS A 95 -2.74 5.09 4.06
N TYR A 96 -3.96 4.87 3.57
CA TYR A 96 -4.51 5.63 2.44
C TYR A 96 -4.85 7.07 2.80
N VAL A 97 -5.38 7.32 4.00
CA VAL A 97 -5.57 8.68 4.55
C VAL A 97 -4.25 9.44 4.58
N ARG A 98 -3.17 8.80 5.05
CA ARG A 98 -1.83 9.38 4.99
C ARG A 98 -1.40 9.68 3.55
N HIS A 99 -1.63 8.77 2.61
CA HIS A 99 -1.29 9.01 1.20
C HIS A 99 -2.03 10.20 0.61
N LEU A 100 -3.32 10.41 0.94
CA LEU A 100 -4.09 11.56 0.48
C LEU A 100 -3.47 12.89 0.90
N MET A 101 -2.95 12.98 2.13
CA MET A 101 -2.26 14.19 2.64
C MET A 101 -0.90 14.44 1.99
N LEU A 102 -0.25 13.40 1.47
CA LEU A 102 1.06 13.51 0.80
C LEU A 102 0.95 13.78 -0.70
N GLN A 103 -0.25 13.67 -1.30
CA GLN A 103 -0.42 13.95 -2.72
C GLN A 103 -0.38 15.45 -3.01
N SER A 104 0.53 15.87 -3.89
CA SER A 104 0.69 17.28 -4.28
C SER A 104 -0.56 17.88 -4.93
N HIS A 105 -1.33 17.07 -5.66
CA HIS A 105 -2.56 17.51 -6.31
C HIS A 105 -3.70 17.81 -5.31
N ASN A 106 -3.56 17.43 -4.05
CA ASN A 106 -4.52 17.76 -2.99
C ASN A 106 -4.17 19.04 -2.21
N ALA A 107 -3.08 19.74 -2.56
CA ALA A 107 -2.62 20.91 -1.80
C ALA A 107 -3.68 22.01 -1.61
N THR A 108 -4.57 22.21 -2.58
CA THR A 108 -5.69 23.17 -2.46
C THR A 108 -6.77 22.65 -1.50
N LEU A 109 -7.10 21.36 -1.58
CA LEU A 109 -8.10 20.72 -0.71
C LEU A 109 -7.65 20.65 0.74
N LEU A 110 -6.35 20.53 0.99
CA LEU A 110 -5.78 20.57 2.34
C LEU A 110 -5.92 21.94 3.02
N LYS A 111 -6.34 22.99 2.29
CA LYS A 111 -6.72 24.29 2.86
C LYS A 111 -8.22 24.39 3.11
N ASP A 112 -9.00 23.45 2.61
CA ASP A 112 -10.43 23.39 2.85
C ASP A 112 -10.70 22.83 4.26
N ASN A 113 -11.49 23.57 5.04
CA ASN A 113 -11.79 23.20 6.41
C ASN A 113 -12.63 21.93 6.49
N THR A 114 -13.62 21.76 5.62
CA THR A 114 -14.49 20.58 5.64
C THR A 114 -13.70 19.31 5.29
N TYR A 115 -12.84 19.37 4.28
CA TYR A 115 -11.97 18.25 3.90
C TYR A 115 -11.01 17.88 5.03
N THR A 116 -10.36 18.88 5.63
CA THR A 116 -9.42 18.64 6.74
C THR A 116 -10.12 18.19 8.02
N ASP A 117 -11.36 18.62 8.28
CA ASP A 117 -12.16 18.14 9.41
C ASP A 117 -12.54 16.66 9.24
N GLU A 118 -12.90 16.23 8.01
CA GLU A 118 -13.14 14.81 7.71
C GLU A 118 -11.86 13.97 7.90
N LEU A 119 -10.69 14.48 7.49
CA LEU A 119 -9.38 13.84 7.76
C LEU A 119 -9.11 13.73 9.27
N CYS A 120 -9.34 14.80 10.03
CA CYS A 120 -9.14 14.80 11.48
C CYS A 120 -10.04 13.79 12.17
N ALA A 121 -11.32 13.74 11.77
CA ALA A 121 -12.29 12.80 12.34
C ALA A 121 -11.87 11.34 12.13
N ILE A 122 -11.42 10.96 10.92
CA ILE A 122 -10.99 9.58 10.66
C ILE A 122 -9.67 9.24 11.36
N ILE A 123 -8.72 10.18 11.45
CA ILE A 123 -7.45 9.98 12.18
C ILE A 123 -7.71 9.78 13.67
N ALA A 124 -8.58 10.60 14.27
CA ALA A 124 -8.94 10.48 15.69
C ALA A 124 -9.53 9.10 16.01
N ILE A 125 -10.48 8.62 15.19
CA ILE A 125 -11.03 7.26 15.30
C ILE A 125 -9.92 6.21 15.28
N GLY A 126 -8.96 6.34 14.36
CA GLY A 126 -7.85 5.41 14.25
C GLY A 126 -6.86 5.46 15.43
N CYS A 127 -6.67 6.61 16.08
CA CYS A 127 -5.80 6.77 17.24
C CYS A 127 -6.36 6.11 18.50
N GLU A 128 -7.69 6.00 18.59
CA GLU A 128 -8.41 5.36 19.68
C GLU A 128 -8.74 3.88 19.41
N ASP A 129 -8.33 3.35 18.26
CA ASP A 129 -8.64 1.97 17.87
C ASP A 129 -8.11 0.96 18.89
N ALA A 130 -8.83 -0.15 19.10
CA ALA A 130 -8.42 -1.21 20.01
C ALA A 130 -7.12 -1.91 19.56
N ASP A 131 -6.87 -1.99 18.25
CA ASP A 131 -5.70 -2.68 17.69
C ASP A 131 -4.45 -1.78 17.67
N ALA A 132 -3.33 -2.31 18.15
CA ALA A 132 -2.08 -1.55 18.23
C ALA A 132 -1.51 -1.18 16.86
N THR A 133 -1.66 -2.04 15.85
CA THR A 133 -1.15 -1.79 14.49
C THR A 133 -1.94 -0.67 13.83
N VAL A 134 -3.27 -0.66 14.02
CA VAL A 134 -4.13 0.43 13.53
C VAL A 134 -3.71 1.75 14.18
N ARG A 135 -3.56 1.79 15.51
CA ARG A 135 -3.07 3.00 16.21
C ARG A 135 -1.72 3.48 15.69
N SER A 136 -0.76 2.57 15.47
CA SER A 136 0.54 2.91 14.91
C SER A 136 0.44 3.59 13.54
N ARG A 137 -0.42 3.08 12.64
CA ARG A 137 -0.68 3.73 11.34
C ARG A 137 -1.38 5.07 11.48
N SER A 138 -2.31 5.18 12.42
CA SER A 138 -2.99 6.44 12.72
C SER A 138 -2.03 7.49 13.26
N PHE A 139 -1.03 7.10 14.05
CA PHE A 139 0.04 8.01 14.48
C PHE A 139 0.91 8.48 13.31
N GLU A 140 1.21 7.63 12.33
CA GLU A 140 1.89 8.06 11.10
C GLU A 140 1.04 9.07 10.30
N ALA A 141 -0.28 8.88 10.26
CA ALA A 141 -1.21 9.82 9.63
C ALA A 141 -1.31 11.13 10.41
N LEU A 142 -1.50 11.09 11.73
CA LEU A 142 -1.54 12.25 12.63
C LEU A 142 -0.25 13.08 12.53
N LYS A 143 0.90 12.40 12.47
CA LYS A 143 2.19 13.04 12.25
C LYS A 143 2.25 13.78 10.92
N THR A 144 1.73 13.16 9.86
CA THR A 144 1.65 13.80 8.55
C THR A 144 0.71 15.00 8.58
N LEU A 145 -0.42 14.91 9.29
CA LEU A 145 -1.32 16.04 9.52
C LEU A 145 -0.57 17.19 10.24
N GLN A 146 0.18 16.89 11.30
CA GLN A 146 0.91 17.90 12.09
C GLN A 146 2.02 18.58 11.29
N LEU A 147 2.79 17.81 10.52
CA LEU A 147 3.98 18.31 9.83
C LEU A 147 3.67 18.96 8.47
N ASN A 148 2.61 18.51 7.79
CA ASN A 148 2.40 18.85 6.38
C ASN A 148 1.06 19.56 6.08
N VAL A 149 0.09 19.52 6.99
CA VAL A 149 -1.29 19.95 6.71
C VAL A 149 -1.74 21.05 7.65
N ASP A 150 -2.01 20.71 8.91
CA ASP A 150 -2.56 21.62 9.92
C ASP A 150 -2.09 21.21 11.32
N ALA A 151 -1.08 21.91 11.81
CA ALA A 151 -0.50 21.65 13.13
C ALA A 151 -1.50 21.91 14.28
N THR A 152 -2.42 22.87 14.12
CA THR A 152 -3.38 23.24 15.16
C THR A 152 -4.46 22.17 15.32
N LYS A 153 -5.02 21.67 14.21
CA LYS A 153 -5.97 20.55 14.25
C LYS A 153 -5.30 19.26 14.73
N ALA A 154 -4.06 19.01 14.30
CA ALA A 154 -3.30 17.87 14.80
C ALA A 154 -3.06 17.96 16.31
N GLN A 155 -2.70 19.14 16.83
CA GLN A 155 -2.53 19.35 18.27
C GLN A 155 -3.82 19.06 19.04
N THR A 156 -4.98 19.46 18.48
CA THR A 156 -6.29 19.14 19.07
C THR A 156 -6.47 17.63 19.24
N ILE A 157 -6.08 16.81 18.27
CA ILE A 157 -6.14 15.34 18.40
C ILE A 157 -5.13 14.85 19.45
N VAL A 158 -3.91 15.40 19.46
CA VAL A 158 -2.85 15.04 20.41
C VAL A 158 -3.28 15.29 21.86
N ASP A 159 -3.96 16.40 22.13
CA ASP A 159 -4.43 16.78 23.47
C ASP A 159 -5.47 15.78 24.03
N HIS A 160 -6.15 15.04 23.16
CA HIS A 160 -7.13 14.01 23.54
C HIS A 160 -6.52 12.60 23.62
N LEU A 161 -5.25 12.40 23.28
CA LEU A 161 -4.61 11.09 23.37
C LEU A 161 -4.42 10.67 24.84
N SER A 162 -4.67 9.39 25.12
CA SER A 162 -4.28 8.79 26.41
C SER A 162 -2.76 8.96 26.67
N PRO A 163 -2.29 9.02 27.93
CA PRO A 163 -0.86 9.17 28.23
C PRO A 163 0.05 8.14 27.54
N GLY A 164 -0.43 6.89 27.41
CA GLY A 164 0.30 5.83 26.73
C GLY A 164 0.36 6.01 25.20
N ALA A 165 -0.72 6.49 24.59
CA ALA A 165 -0.76 6.83 23.17
C ALA A 165 0.13 8.06 22.87
N LEU A 166 0.04 9.09 23.72
CA LEU A 166 0.84 10.31 23.62
C LEU A 166 2.34 10.00 23.66
N ARG A 167 2.80 9.17 24.62
CA ARG A 167 4.22 8.78 24.70
C ARG A 167 4.70 8.08 23.42
N LYS A 168 3.90 7.18 22.85
CA LYS A 168 4.23 6.49 21.59
C LYS A 168 4.28 7.45 20.40
N TYR A 169 3.33 8.38 20.34
CA TYR A 169 3.30 9.42 19.31
C TYR A 169 4.53 10.34 19.39
N GLN A 170 4.89 10.80 20.59
CA GLN A 170 6.08 11.61 20.82
C GLN A 170 7.38 10.86 20.44
N GLN A 171 7.48 9.57 20.76
CA GLN A 171 8.61 8.75 20.32
C GLN A 171 8.71 8.72 18.79
N LEU A 172 7.60 8.50 18.08
CA LEU A 172 7.56 8.53 16.62
C LEU A 172 8.00 9.88 16.04
N MET A 173 7.67 11.00 16.70
CA MET A 173 8.13 12.34 16.29
C MET A 173 9.64 12.47 16.45
N ASN A 174 10.18 12.10 17.61
CA ASN A 174 11.60 12.21 17.93
C ASN A 174 12.48 11.32 17.04
N ASP A 175 12.03 10.10 16.73
CA ASP A 175 12.79 9.14 15.90
C ASP A 175 13.06 9.70 14.48
N GLU A 176 12.15 10.52 13.93
CA GLU A 176 12.36 11.13 12.62
C GLU A 176 13.33 12.31 12.67
N GLU A 177 13.31 13.11 13.74
CA GLU A 177 14.28 14.19 13.93
C GLU A 177 15.71 13.63 14.02
N ALA A 178 15.90 12.55 14.79
CA ALA A 178 17.17 11.84 14.87
C ALA A 178 17.64 11.34 13.49
N SER A 179 16.74 10.75 12.70
CA SER A 179 17.06 10.24 11.36
C SER A 179 17.44 11.34 10.34
N LYS A 180 16.91 12.56 10.51
CA LYS A 180 17.27 13.72 9.67
C LYS A 180 18.67 14.24 10.01
N GLU A 181 19.04 14.25 11.29
CA GLU A 181 20.37 14.67 11.72
C GLU A 181 21.48 13.75 11.22
N GLU A 182 21.31 12.43 11.30
CA GLU A 182 22.30 11.46 10.83
C GLU A 182 22.57 11.61 9.32
N ASN A 183 21.52 11.77 8.52
CA ASN A 183 21.64 11.98 7.07
C ASN A 183 22.35 13.30 6.71
N SER A 184 22.18 14.35 7.52
CA SER A 184 22.84 15.64 7.31
C SER A 184 24.35 15.61 7.63
N LYS A 185 24.78 14.72 8.53
CA LYS A 185 26.20 14.55 8.90
C LYS A 185 26.95 13.71 7.87
N ALA A 186 26.31 12.68 7.30
CA ALA A 186 26.90 11.80 6.29
C ALA A 186 27.28 12.53 4.98
N THR A 187 26.56 13.60 4.61
CA THR A 187 26.83 14.36 3.38
C THR A 187 28.00 15.35 3.51
N LYS A 188 28.48 15.67 4.72
CA LYS A 188 29.61 16.59 4.93
C LYS A 188 30.98 15.90 5.05
N ALA A 189 31.02 14.58 5.10
CA ALA A 189 32.25 13.80 5.32
C ALA A 189 32.77 13.12 4.04
N LYS A 190 33.03 13.87 2.96
CA LYS A 190 33.97 13.40 1.92
C LYS A 190 34.60 14.57 1.15
N PRO A 191 35.85 14.96 1.47
CA PRO A 191 36.67 15.69 0.53
C PRO A 191 36.85 14.83 -0.72
N ALA A 192 36.73 15.43 -1.90
CA ALA A 192 36.92 14.80 -3.19
C ALA A 192 38.35 14.27 -3.34
N ALA A 193 38.62 13.08 -2.82
CA ALA A 193 39.78 12.30 -3.22
C ALA A 193 39.52 11.85 -4.66
N LYS A 194 40.24 12.47 -5.61
CA LYS A 194 40.36 12.04 -7.01
C LYS A 194 40.72 10.55 -7.04
N THR A 195 39.75 9.68 -7.25
CA THR A 195 40.03 8.28 -7.55
C THR A 195 40.44 8.14 -9.02
N PRO A 196 41.46 7.33 -9.33
CA PRO A 196 41.89 7.06 -10.70
C PRO A 196 40.82 6.29 -11.47
N VAL A 197 40.70 6.59 -12.76
CA VAL A 197 39.85 5.89 -13.72
C VAL A 197 40.18 4.39 -13.75
N PRO A 198 39.26 3.48 -13.38
CA PRO A 198 39.45 2.05 -13.56
C PRO A 198 39.34 1.72 -15.05
N SER A 199 40.36 1.05 -15.58
CA SER A 199 40.42 0.59 -16.97
C SER A 199 39.33 -0.45 -17.25
N LYS A 200 38.81 -0.39 -18.48
CA LYS A 200 37.71 -1.24 -18.98
C LYS A 200 38.11 -2.72 -19.03
N GLY A 201 37.83 -3.46 -17.95
CA GLY A 201 37.82 -4.92 -17.96
C GLY A 201 36.57 -5.45 -18.68
N LYS A 202 36.73 -5.93 -19.91
CA LYS A 202 35.70 -6.65 -20.67
C LYS A 202 35.37 -7.97 -19.99
N VAL A 203 34.25 -8.05 -19.28
CA VAL A 203 33.63 -9.35 -18.94
C VAL A 203 32.84 -9.83 -20.16
N ARG A 204 33.51 -10.57 -21.05
CA ARG A 204 32.85 -11.36 -22.09
C ARG A 204 32.39 -12.66 -21.46
N THR A 205 31.15 -12.72 -20.98
CA THR A 205 30.49 -14.01 -20.75
C THR A 205 30.32 -14.68 -22.10
N SER A 206 30.97 -15.82 -22.29
CA SER A 206 31.00 -16.52 -23.57
C SER A 206 29.59 -16.99 -23.94
N VAL A 207 29.13 -16.66 -25.15
CA VAL A 207 27.85 -17.12 -25.71
C VAL A 207 27.73 -18.66 -25.64
N ARG A 208 28.86 -19.37 -25.56
CA ARG A 208 28.94 -20.81 -25.35
C ARG A 208 28.38 -21.26 -23.99
N GLU A 209 28.68 -20.55 -22.90
CA GLU A 209 28.17 -20.88 -21.55
C GLU A 209 26.66 -20.66 -21.44
N MET A 210 26.16 -19.60 -22.08
CA MET A 210 24.71 -19.34 -22.14
C MET A 210 23.96 -20.42 -22.94
N ARG A 211 24.57 -20.96 -24.00
CA ARG A 211 23.98 -22.03 -24.82
C ARG A 211 23.95 -23.38 -24.09
N GLU A 212 24.99 -23.71 -23.33
CA GLU A 212 25.02 -24.92 -22.50
C GLU A 212 23.99 -24.88 -21.37
N GLN A 213 23.80 -23.72 -20.73
CA GLN A 213 22.77 -23.57 -19.69
C GLN A 213 21.34 -23.72 -20.25
N MET A 214 21.07 -23.24 -21.47
CA MET A 214 19.77 -23.45 -22.12
C MET A 214 19.51 -24.91 -22.51
N GLN A 215 20.53 -25.64 -22.96
CA GLN A 215 20.38 -27.05 -23.32
C GLN A 215 20.12 -27.94 -22.10
N LYS A 216 20.80 -27.68 -20.96
CA LYS A 216 20.54 -28.40 -19.70
C LYS A 216 19.09 -28.20 -19.21
N LYS A 217 18.53 -26.99 -19.34
CA LYS A 217 17.13 -26.72 -18.98
C LYS A 217 16.12 -27.47 -19.86
N LYS A 218 16.38 -27.62 -21.16
CA LYS A 218 15.48 -28.39 -22.05
C LYS A 218 15.46 -29.88 -21.71
N GLN A 219 16.61 -30.47 -21.38
CA GLN A 219 16.69 -31.90 -21.04
C GLN A 219 15.95 -32.23 -19.74
N GLN A 220 15.99 -31.34 -18.73
CA GLN A 220 15.24 -31.52 -17.48
C GLN A 220 13.72 -31.42 -17.67
N SER A 221 13.24 -30.61 -18.62
CA SER A 221 11.79 -30.51 -18.89
C SER A 221 11.19 -31.76 -19.54
N ASN A 222 11.99 -32.51 -20.32
CA ASN A 222 11.52 -33.74 -20.97
C ASN A 222 11.46 -34.94 -20.03
N GLN A 223 12.30 -35.01 -18.99
CA GLN A 223 12.25 -36.12 -18.03
C GLN A 223 11.01 -36.08 -17.11
N ASN A 224 10.45 -34.89 -16.84
CA ASN A 224 9.27 -34.77 -15.98
C ASN A 224 7.95 -35.09 -16.71
N SER A 225 7.95 -35.20 -18.04
CA SER A 225 6.71 -35.47 -18.81
C SER A 225 6.43 -36.96 -19.04
N ALA A 226 7.36 -37.86 -18.67
CA ALA A 226 7.25 -39.30 -18.93
C ALA A 226 6.66 -40.12 -17.75
N ASN A 227 6.41 -39.52 -16.59
CA ASN A 227 6.07 -40.25 -15.35
C ASN A 227 4.62 -40.08 -14.85
N GLY A 228 3.71 -39.59 -15.71
CA GLY A 228 2.32 -39.29 -15.33
C GLY A 228 1.28 -40.12 -16.07
N ASN A 229 1.33 -41.45 -16.01
CA ASN A 229 0.22 -42.29 -16.42
C ASN A 229 0.05 -43.44 -15.43
N GLY A 230 -0.90 -43.28 -14.50
CA GLY A 230 -1.21 -44.24 -13.45
C GLY A 230 -2.69 -44.18 -13.08
N ASP A 231 -3.44 -45.14 -13.64
CA ASP A 231 -4.63 -45.80 -13.10
C ASP A 231 -5.76 -44.96 -12.48
N ALA A 232 -6.74 -44.60 -13.32
CA ALA A 232 -8.11 -44.35 -12.86
C ALA A 232 -8.87 -45.69 -12.79
N LYS A 233 -8.94 -46.26 -11.59
CA LYS A 233 -9.85 -47.37 -11.28
C LYS A 233 -11.30 -46.88 -11.29
N SER A 234 -12.09 -47.59 -12.09
CA SER A 234 -13.54 -47.62 -12.09
C SER A 234 -14.08 -48.04 -10.72
N THR A 235 -15.06 -47.30 -10.20
CA THR A 235 -15.98 -47.79 -9.18
C THR A 235 -17.39 -47.34 -9.52
N ASP A 236 -18.11 -48.24 -10.20
CA ASP A 236 -19.55 -48.41 -10.08
C ASP A 236 -19.93 -48.57 -8.60
N GLN A 237 -20.98 -47.89 -8.13
CA GLN A 237 -22.04 -48.54 -7.35
C GLN A 237 -23.25 -47.64 -7.04
N LYS A 238 -24.39 -48.12 -7.56
CA LYS A 238 -25.70 -48.35 -6.92
C LYS A 238 -26.54 -47.19 -6.35
N LYS A 239 -27.64 -47.01 -7.07
CA LYS A 239 -29.01 -46.71 -6.62
C LYS A 239 -29.36 -47.28 -5.23
N ASN A 240 -29.98 -46.46 -4.39
CA ASN A 240 -31.36 -46.61 -3.92
C ASN A 240 -31.87 -45.28 -3.37
#